data_AF-V5FSF3-F1
#
_entry.id   AF-V5FSF3-F1
#
_cell.length_a   1.000
_cell.length_b   1.000
_cell.length_c   1.000
_cell.angle_alpha   90.00
_cell.angle_beta   90.00
_cell.angle_gamma   90.00
#
_symmetry.space_group_name_H-M   'P 1'
#
loop_
_entity.id
_entity.type
_entity.pdbx_description
1 polymer ?
#
loop_
_entity_poly.entity_id
_entity_poly.type
_entity_poly.pdbx_seq_one_letter_code
_entity_poly.pdbx_strand_id
1 'polypeptide(L)'
;HGELSMRVPKDGRVKRAGYCNMRTLRARKSFKREAYLDWTSYNMLVMRIRGDGRSYLLNINTRGYYDITWNDMYHYVLFTRGGPYWQVARIPFSKFFLASKGRIQDRQAPIP
;
A
#
# COMPACT_ATOMS: atom_id res chain seq x y z
N HIS A 1 -23.21 1.11 -3.11
CA HIS A 1 -22.53 2.30 -3.65
C HIS A 1 -22.20 3.24 -2.49
N GLY A 2 -21.00 3.81 -2.45
CA GLY A 2 -20.62 4.84 -1.47
C GLY A 2 -20.22 6.12 -2.20
N GLU A 3 -20.56 7.28 -1.64
CA GLU A 3 -20.20 8.58 -2.19
C GLU A 3 -18.94 9.11 -1.51
N LEU A 4 -17.90 9.40 -2.28
CA LEU A 4 -16.67 10.00 -1.77
C LEU A 4 -16.85 11.53 -1.68
N SER A 5 -16.96 12.06 -0.47
CA SER A 5 -16.96 13.51 -0.24
C SER A 5 -15.54 14.06 -0.31
N MET A 6 -15.29 14.97 -1.27
CA MET A 6 -14.05 15.76 -1.38
C MET A 6 -14.17 17.11 -0.68
N ARG A 7 -15.25 17.37 0.06
CA ARG A 7 -15.48 18.66 0.73
C ARG A 7 -14.46 18.84 1.86
N VAL A 8 -13.66 19.89 1.76
CA VAL A 8 -12.71 20.27 2.81
C VAL A 8 -13.49 20.71 4.06
N PRO A 9 -13.11 20.27 5.27
CA PRO A 9 -13.73 20.74 6.51
C PRO A 9 -13.60 22.27 6.64
N LYS A 10 -14.72 22.96 6.89
CA LYS A 10 -14.76 24.44 6.99
C LYS A 10 -13.96 24.98 8.18
N ASP A 11 -13.86 24.23 9.27
CA ASP A 11 -13.27 24.68 10.54
C ASP A 11 -11.73 24.50 10.63
N GLY A 12 -11.04 24.11 9.55
CA GLY A 12 -9.58 23.91 9.57
C GLY A 12 -9.08 22.78 10.49
N ARG A 13 -9.97 22.10 11.22
CA ARG A 13 -9.67 20.92 12.04
C ARG A 13 -9.56 19.68 11.15
N VAL A 14 -8.36 19.41 10.66
CA VAL A 14 -8.06 18.24 9.79
C VAL A 14 -7.85 16.94 10.61
N LYS A 15 -7.89 17.00 11.95
CA LYS A 15 -7.83 15.82 12.81
C LYS A 15 -9.00 14.88 12.50
N ARG A 16 -8.69 13.65 12.07
CA ARG A 16 -9.65 12.61 11.67
C ARG A 16 -10.42 12.90 10.38
N ALA A 17 -9.81 13.59 9.40
CA ALA A 17 -10.37 13.76 8.05
C ALA A 17 -10.65 12.44 7.29
N GLY A 18 -10.35 11.28 7.90
CA GLY A 18 -10.68 9.97 7.38
C GLY A 18 -9.73 9.53 6.26
N TYR A 19 -9.36 8.26 6.26
CA TYR A 19 -8.75 7.63 5.10
C TYR A 19 -9.51 6.34 4.84
N CYS A 20 -9.65 5.99 3.57
CA CYS A 20 -10.18 4.70 3.14
C CYS A 20 -9.00 3.84 2.70
N ASN A 21 -8.90 2.62 3.21
CA ASN A 21 -7.92 1.65 2.75
C ASN A 21 -8.61 0.33 2.39
N MET A 22 -8.00 -0.37 1.44
CA MET A 22 -8.30 -1.77 1.17
C MET A 22 -7.07 -2.57 1.58
N ARG A 23 -7.28 -3.66 2.32
CA ARG A 23 -6.18 -4.49 2.82
C ARG A 23 -6.46 -5.94 2.50
N THR A 24 -5.45 -6.63 1.98
CA THR A 24 -5.49 -8.08 1.80
C THR A 24 -5.68 -8.77 3.15
N LEU A 25 -6.60 -9.73 3.21
CA LEU A 25 -6.75 -10.59 4.37
C LEU A 25 -5.54 -11.53 4.42
N ARG A 26 -4.72 -11.45 5.47
CA ARG A 26 -3.56 -12.35 5.60
C ARG A 26 -4.07 -13.78 5.80
N ALA A 27 -3.58 -14.70 4.98
CA ALA A 27 -3.79 -16.12 5.21
C ALA A 27 -3.21 -16.50 6.59
N ARG A 28 -3.87 -17.43 7.26
CA ARG A 28 -3.42 -17.98 8.55
C ARG A 28 -3.25 -19.48 8.40
N LYS A 29 -2.19 -20.01 9.00
CA LYS A 29 -2.00 -21.46 9.15
C LYS A 29 -2.83 -21.97 10.34
N SER A 30 -2.85 -23.28 10.56
CA SER A 30 -3.47 -23.90 11.73
C SER A 30 -3.01 -23.23 13.03
N PHE A 31 -3.89 -23.21 14.03
CA PHE A 31 -3.64 -22.57 15.34
C PHE A 31 -3.39 -21.05 15.27
N LYS A 32 -4.02 -20.35 14.32
CA LYS A 32 -3.88 -18.89 14.11
C LYS A 32 -2.43 -18.44 13.85
N ARG A 33 -1.55 -19.35 13.44
CA ARG A 33 -0.18 -19.02 13.08
C ARG A 33 -0.19 -18.07 11.88
N GLU A 34 0.59 -17.02 11.95
CA GLU A 34 0.71 -16.07 10.85
C GLU A 34 1.30 -16.77 9.62
N ALA A 35 0.68 -16.52 8.46
CA ALA A 35 1.26 -16.87 7.17
C ALA A 35 1.69 -15.58 6.46
N TYR A 36 2.78 -15.68 5.72
CA TYR A 36 3.35 -14.59 4.94
C TYR A 36 3.34 -14.97 3.46
N LEU A 37 3.31 -13.95 2.61
CA LEU A 37 3.57 -14.13 1.20
C LEU A 37 5.07 -14.01 1.00
N ASP A 38 5.70 -15.09 0.59
CA ASP A 38 7.11 -15.10 0.21
C ASP A 38 7.22 -14.60 -1.23
N TRP A 39 7.89 -13.46 -1.39
CA TRP A 39 8.09 -12.80 -2.68
C TRP A 39 9.54 -12.81 -3.16
N THR A 40 10.43 -13.54 -2.49
CA THR A 40 11.88 -13.54 -2.79
C THR A 40 12.19 -13.95 -4.24
N SER A 41 11.37 -14.82 -4.84
CA SER A 41 11.53 -15.27 -6.23
C SER A 41 10.89 -14.37 -7.29
N TYR A 42 10.30 -13.23 -6.91
CA TYR A 42 9.57 -12.34 -7.82
C TYR A 42 10.20 -10.95 -7.88
N ASN A 43 9.99 -10.23 -8.98
CA ASN A 43 10.57 -8.90 -9.21
C ASN A 43 9.54 -7.78 -9.35
N MET A 44 8.26 -8.11 -9.52
CA MET A 44 7.20 -7.14 -9.78
C MET A 44 5.86 -7.61 -9.21
N LEU A 45 5.06 -6.63 -8.80
CA LEU A 45 3.65 -6.81 -8.50
C LEU A 45 2.82 -6.51 -9.74
N VAL A 46 1.98 -7.46 -10.15
CA VAL A 46 1.04 -7.30 -11.25
C VAL A 46 -0.38 -7.30 -10.70
N MET A 47 -1.14 -6.23 -10.98
CA MET A 47 -2.53 -6.10 -10.54
C MET A 47 -3.42 -5.69 -11.71
N ARG A 48 -4.60 -6.30 -11.79
CA ARG A 48 -5.66 -5.86 -12.72
C ARG A 48 -6.61 -4.94 -11.95
N ILE A 49 -6.64 -3.67 -12.31
CA ILE A 49 -7.34 -2.61 -11.58
C ILE A 49 -8.24 -1.80 -12.51
N ARG A 50 -9.30 -1.22 -11.95
CA ARG A 50 -10.10 -0.18 -12.58
C ARG A 50 -10.24 0.95 -11.57
N GLY A 51 -9.79 2.15 -11.93
CA GLY A 51 -9.79 3.31 -11.04
C GLY A 51 -10.64 4.45 -11.57
N ASP A 52 -10.68 5.54 -10.80
CA ASP A 52 -11.47 6.75 -11.03
C ASP A 52 -10.62 7.92 -11.55
N GLY A 53 -9.32 7.70 -11.81
CA GLY A 53 -8.38 8.73 -12.27
C GLY A 53 -7.55 9.34 -11.16
N ARG A 54 -7.78 8.95 -9.90
CA ARG A 54 -6.99 9.42 -8.76
C ARG A 54 -5.72 8.61 -8.58
N SER A 55 -4.80 9.19 -7.81
CA SER A 55 -3.60 8.52 -7.33
C SER A 55 -3.88 7.86 -6.00
N TYR A 56 -3.49 6.60 -5.87
CA TYR A 56 -3.64 5.82 -4.63
C TYR A 56 -2.27 5.42 -4.11
N LEU A 57 -2.11 5.47 -2.78
CA LEU A 57 -0.88 4.98 -2.16
C LEU A 57 -0.99 3.48 -1.93
N LEU A 58 -0.17 2.71 -2.65
CA LEU A 58 -0.01 1.29 -2.44
C LEU A 58 1.01 1.07 -1.33
N ASN A 59 0.64 0.23 -0.35
CA ASN A 59 1.42 -0.03 0.84
C ASN A 59 1.71 -1.53 0.96
N ILE A 60 2.99 -1.90 0.99
CA ILE A 60 3.45 -3.26 1.30
C ILE A 60 4.05 -3.21 2.72
N ASN A 61 3.32 -3.78 3.67
CA ASN A 61 3.77 -3.89 5.05
C ASN A 61 4.62 -5.15 5.21
N THR A 62 5.86 -4.98 5.67
CA THR A 62 6.77 -6.07 5.95
C THR A 62 6.92 -6.19 7.46
N ARG A 63 6.66 -7.38 8.01
CA ARG A 63 6.98 -7.63 9.42
C ARG A 63 8.47 -7.99 9.47
N GLY A 64 9.31 -7.01 9.75
CA GLY A 64 10.73 -7.27 9.91
C GLY A 64 11.01 -8.18 11.12
N TYR A 65 12.15 -8.86 11.10
CA TYR A 65 12.57 -9.80 12.14
C TYR A 65 12.76 -9.11 13.50
N TYR A 66 13.26 -7.88 13.48
CA TYR A 66 13.50 -7.08 14.68
C TYR A 66 12.33 -6.13 14.96
N ASP A 67 11.98 -5.95 16.23
CA ASP A 67 10.89 -5.07 16.66
C ASP A 67 11.04 -3.63 16.16
N ILE A 68 12.28 -3.16 16.03
CA ILE A 68 12.60 -1.82 15.49
C ILE A 68 12.10 -1.62 14.05
N THR A 69 12.03 -2.71 13.26
CA THR A 69 11.63 -2.69 11.84
C THR A 69 10.14 -2.98 11.62
N TRP A 70 9.34 -3.15 12.68
CA TRP A 70 7.91 -3.47 12.53
C TRP A 70 7.06 -2.37 11.88
N ASN A 71 7.56 -1.13 11.87
CA ASN A 71 6.89 0.00 11.24
C ASN A 71 7.38 0.27 9.82
N ASP A 72 8.25 -0.59 9.30
CA ASP A 72 8.79 -0.46 7.97
C ASP A 72 7.74 -0.84 6.93
N MET A 73 7.60 0.02 5.93
CA MET A 73 6.60 -0.11 4.89
C MET A 73 7.15 0.40 3.58
N TYR A 74 6.84 -0.33 2.52
CA TYR A 74 7.18 0.02 1.16
C TYR A 74 6.00 0.69 0.49
N HIS A 75 6.26 1.83 -0.14
CA HIS A 75 5.24 2.68 -0.71
C HIS A 75 5.43 2.83 -2.22
N TYR A 76 4.32 2.89 -2.94
CA TYR A 76 4.30 3.26 -4.36
C TYR A 76 3.03 4.06 -4.67
N VAL A 77 3.18 5.16 -5.42
CA VAL A 77 2.04 5.95 -5.89
C VAL A 77 1.49 5.31 -7.15
N LEU A 78 0.32 4.69 -7.03
CA LEU A 78 -0.40 4.06 -8.13
C LEU A 78 -1.26 5.10 -8.85
N PHE A 79 -0.91 5.38 -10.10
CA PHE A 79 -1.69 6.25 -10.98
C PHE A 79 -2.74 5.44 -11.71
N THR A 80 -4.02 5.74 -11.46
CA THR A 80 -5.12 5.12 -12.20
C THR A 80 -5.58 6.02 -13.33
N ARG A 81 -6.02 5.45 -14.45
CA ARG A 81 -6.73 6.20 -15.49
C ARG A 81 -8.22 6.04 -15.24
N GLY A 82 -8.96 7.14 -15.11
CA GLY A 82 -10.39 7.16 -14.76
C GLY A 82 -11.34 6.67 -15.86
N GLY A 83 -10.86 5.81 -16.75
CA GLY A 83 -11.66 5.22 -17.83
C GLY A 83 -12.44 3.99 -17.36
N PRO A 84 -13.48 3.58 -18.12
CA PRO A 84 -14.35 2.46 -17.75
C PRO A 84 -13.64 1.09 -17.82
N TYR A 85 -12.46 1.04 -18.45
CA TYR A 85 -11.76 -0.20 -18.77
C TYR A 85 -10.81 -0.67 -17.67
N TRP A 86 -10.76 -1.99 -17.50
CA TRP A 86 -9.75 -2.65 -16.68
C TRP A 86 -8.36 -2.47 -17.27
N GLN A 87 -7.39 -2.22 -16.40
CA GLN A 87 -5.99 -1.99 -16.75
C GLN A 87 -5.10 -2.93 -15.95
N VAL A 88 -3.97 -3.32 -16.53
CA VAL A 88 -2.96 -4.14 -15.86
C VAL A 88 -1.81 -3.24 -15.44
N ALA A 89 -1.67 -3.02 -14.14
CA ALA A 89 -0.53 -2.31 -13.55
C ALA A 89 0.59 -3.32 -13.25
N ARG A 90 1.76 -3.12 -13.87
CA ARG A 90 2.97 -3.90 -13.63
C ARG A 90 3.98 -3.01 -12.92
N ILE A 91 4.26 -3.31 -11.66
CA ILE A 91 5.03 -2.43 -10.78
C ILE A 91 6.26 -3.20 -10.29
N PRO A 92 7.47 -2.87 -10.79
CA PRO A 92 8.70 -3.47 -10.27
C PRO A 92 8.88 -3.15 -8.79
N PHE A 93 9.36 -4.12 -7.99
CA PHE A 93 9.62 -3.90 -6.56
C PHE A 93 10.67 -2.82 -6.30
N SER A 94 11.61 -2.63 -7.23
CA SER A 94 12.60 -1.55 -7.19
C SER A 94 12.01 -0.14 -7.29
N LYS A 95 10.74 0.02 -7.68
CA LYS A 95 10.07 1.33 -7.71
C LYS A 95 9.42 1.71 -6.38
N PHE A 96 9.38 0.81 -5.42
CA PHE A 96 8.86 1.13 -4.10
C PHE A 96 9.93 1.84 -3.28
N PHE A 97 9.49 2.77 -2.44
CA PHE A 97 10.36 3.44 -1.48
C PHE A 97 10.02 3.03 -0.05
N LEU A 98 11.06 2.79 0.74
CA LEU A 98 11.00 2.45 2.14
C LEU A 98 10.71 3.68 2.99
N ALA A 99 9.73 3.56 3.87
CA ALA A 99 9.49 4.49 4.96
C ALA A 99 9.28 3.72 6.27
N SER A 100 9.62 4.38 7.37
CA SER A 100 9.40 3.87 8.72
C SER A 100 8.72 4.95 9.55
N LYS A 101 7.66 4.60 10.29
CA LYS A 101 6.90 5.54 11.13
C LYS A 101 6.46 6.82 10.39
N GLY A 102 6.12 6.69 9.09
CA GLY A 102 5.70 7.81 8.25
C GLY A 102 6.82 8.71 7.73
N ARG A 103 8.10 8.34 7.93
CA ARG A 103 9.26 9.04 7.38
C ARG A 103 9.96 8.17 6.35
N ILE A 104 10.15 8.72 5.14
CA ILE A 104 10.96 8.09 4.10
C ILE A 104 12.37 7.90 4.64
N GLN A 105 12.94 6.72 4.44
CA GLN A 105 14.30 6.41 4.88
C GLN A 105 15.30 6.84 3.81
N ASP A 106 16.41 7.45 4.20
CA ASP A 106 17.46 7.81 3.23
C ASP A 106 18.13 6.56 2.67
N ARG A 107 18.36 5.56 3.54
CA ARG A 107 18.87 4.24 3.14
C ARG A 107 17.71 3.37 2.69
N GLN A 108 17.61 3.19 1.39
CA GLN A 108 16.66 2.29 0.76
C GLN A 108 17.15 0.85 0.82
N ALA A 109 16.21 -0.09 0.93
CA ALA A 109 16.45 -1.53 0.91
C ALA A 109 15.46 -2.19 -0.06
N PRO A 110 15.80 -3.37 -0.63
CA PRO A 110 14.84 -4.11 -1.43
C PRO A 110 13.72 -4.69 -0.55
N ILE A 111 12.56 -4.92 -1.16
CA ILE A 111 11.46 -5.64 -0.51
C ILE A 111 11.96 -7.06 -0.17
N PRO A 112 11.87 -7.48 1.10
CA PRO A 112 12.29 -8.81 1.55
C PRO A 112 11.35 -9.93 1.08
#